data_AF-A0ABD2WKH1-F1
#
_entry.id   AF-A0ABD2WKH1-F1
#
_cell.length_a   1.000
_cell.length_b   1.000
_cell.length_c   1.000
_cell.angle_alpha   90.00
_cell.angle_beta   90.00
_cell.angle_gamma   90.00
#
_symmetry.space_group_name_H-M   'P 1'
#
loop_
_entity.id
_entity.type
_entity.pdbx_description
1 polymer ?
#
loop_
_entity_poly.entity_id
_entity_poly.type
_entity_poly.pdbx_seq_one_letter_code
_entity_poly.pdbx_strand_id
1 'polypeptide(L)'
;MGQQGIEWHFTPPYAPNFGGLWEATVKSCKGHLKRVIGENFLTYEELITLVIQIEGCLNSRPLGYLSSNEEDPIALTPGHFLIGSA
;
A
#
# COMPACT_ATOMS: atom_id res chain seq x y z
N MET A 1 -25.08 -5.74 11.71
CA MET A 1 -23.80 -5.10 12.03
C MET A 1 -23.26 -5.73 13.30
N GLY A 2 -22.35 -6.70 13.35
CA GLY A 2 -21.77 -7.64 12.40
C GLY A 2 -20.89 -8.55 13.29
N GLN A 3 -21.10 -9.87 13.25
CA GLN A 3 -20.62 -10.87 14.23
C GLN A 3 -19.09 -11.01 14.44
N GLN A 4 -18.27 -10.13 13.85
CA GLN A 4 -16.81 -10.20 13.85
C GLN A 4 -16.11 -9.26 14.85
N GLY A 5 -16.86 -8.53 15.69
CA GLY A 5 -16.26 -7.61 16.67
C GLY A 5 -15.57 -6.40 16.05
N ILE A 6 -15.99 -6.00 14.84
CA ILE A 6 -15.43 -4.84 14.12
C ILE A 6 -16.10 -3.55 14.60
N GLU A 7 -15.30 -2.62 15.12
CA GLU A 7 -15.73 -1.25 15.43
C GLU A 7 -15.46 -0.33 14.24
N TRP A 8 -16.46 0.46 13.84
CA TRP A 8 -16.36 1.38 12.72
C TRP A 8 -16.11 2.80 13.23
N HIS A 9 -14.98 3.38 12.83
CA HIS A 9 -14.64 4.78 13.09
C HIS A 9 -14.64 5.57 11.78
N PHE A 10 -15.37 6.69 11.77
CA PHE A 10 -15.46 7.59 10.62
C PHE A 10 -14.59 8.82 10.82
N THR A 11 -14.12 9.40 9.72
CA THR A 11 -13.40 10.67 9.77
C THR A 11 -14.34 11.79 10.23
N PRO A 12 -13.85 12.73 11.07
CA PRO A 12 -14.62 13.91 11.41
C PRO A 12 -14.96 14.72 10.15
N PRO A 13 -16.16 15.32 10.07
CA PRO A 13 -16.51 16.18 8.95
C PRO A 13 -15.51 17.34 8.84
N TYR A 14 -15.15 17.70 7.61
CA TYR A 14 -14.19 18.77 7.30
C TYR A 14 -12.76 18.56 7.85
N ALA A 15 -12.38 17.33 8.20
CA ALA A 15 -11.04 16.99 8.69
C ALA A 15 -10.29 16.03 7.72
N PRO A 16 -9.97 16.48 6.49
CA PRO A 16 -9.34 15.62 5.46
C PRO A 16 -7.96 15.10 5.87
N ASN A 17 -7.27 15.80 6.77
CA ASN A 17 -5.98 15.37 7.32
C ASN A 17 -6.05 14.04 8.08
N PHE A 18 -7.23 13.64 8.58
CA PHE A 18 -7.40 12.32 9.20
C PHE A 18 -7.24 11.18 8.18
N GLY A 19 -7.36 11.47 6.88
CA GLY A 19 -7.22 10.51 5.79
C GLY A 19 -5.89 10.44 5.07
N GLY A 20 -4.93 11.26 5.48
CA GLY A 20 -3.68 11.44 4.72
C GLY A 20 -2.93 10.14 4.42
N LEU A 21 -2.92 9.17 5.35
CA LEU A 21 -2.15 7.94 5.19
C LEU A 21 -2.72 7.00 4.09
N TRP A 22 -4.02 6.74 4.10
CA TRP A 22 -4.62 5.89 3.06
C TRP A 22 -4.75 6.64 1.74
N GLU A 23 -4.99 7.95 1.77
CA GLU A 23 -5.01 8.79 0.58
C GLU A 23 -3.64 8.84 -0.12
N ALA A 24 -2.54 8.90 0.65
CA ALA A 24 -1.19 8.80 0.11
C ALA A 24 -0.96 7.43 -0.57
N THR A 25 -1.46 6.35 0.01
CA THR A 25 -1.35 5.00 -0.58
C THR A 25 -2.16 4.90 -1.88
N VAL A 26 -3.39 5.45 -1.90
CA VAL A 26 -4.23 5.54 -3.10
C VAL A 26 -3.54 6.35 -4.19
N LYS A 27 -2.92 7.48 -3.84
CA LYS A 27 -2.14 8.32 -4.76
C LYS A 27 -0.98 7.53 -5.38
N SER A 28 -0.23 6.79 -4.59
CA SER A 28 0.89 5.96 -5.08
C SER A 28 0.40 4.86 -6.03
N CYS A 29 -0.66 4.13 -5.68
CA CYS A 29 -1.26 3.11 -6.54
C CYS A 29 -1.69 3.70 -7.90
N LYS A 30 -2.44 4.80 -7.88
CA LYS A 30 -2.84 5.53 -9.11
C LYS A 30 -1.63 6.00 -9.93
N GLY A 31 -0.56 6.42 -9.26
CA GLY A 31 0.69 6.80 -9.90
C GLY A 31 1.32 5.65 -10.69
N HIS A 32 1.40 4.45 -10.08
CA HIS A 32 1.90 3.26 -10.76
C HIS A 32 0.99 2.84 -11.92
N LEU A 33 -0.33 2.79 -11.70
CA LEU A 33 -1.29 2.48 -12.76
C LEU A 33 -1.14 3.39 -13.97
N LYS A 34 -1.10 4.71 -13.75
CA LYS A 34 -0.94 5.70 -14.83
C LYS A 34 0.38 5.50 -15.58
N ARG A 35 1.46 5.20 -14.87
CA ARG A 35 2.80 5.04 -15.46
C ARG A 35 2.93 3.75 -16.27
N VAL A 36 2.30 2.65 -15.82
CA VAL A 36 2.42 1.35 -16.46
C VAL A 36 1.41 1.17 -17.59
N ILE A 37 0.16 1.60 -17.41
CA ILE A 37 -0.88 1.48 -18.43
C ILE A 37 -0.56 2.37 -19.64
N GLY A 38 -0.18 3.62 -19.39
CA GLY A 38 0.03 4.61 -20.45
C GLY A 38 -1.24 4.79 -21.29
N GLU A 39 -1.14 4.53 -22.59
CA GLU A 39 -2.26 4.62 -23.54
C GLU A 39 -2.86 3.25 -23.92
N ASN A 40 -2.42 2.17 -23.26
CA ASN A 40 -2.88 0.82 -23.56
C ASN A 40 -4.25 0.54 -22.94
N PHE A 41 -5.04 -0.29 -23.62
CA PHE A 41 -6.22 -0.91 -23.04
C PHE A 41 -5.83 -2.27 -22.48
N LEU A 42 -6.16 -2.49 -21.21
CA LEU A 42 -5.97 -3.78 -20.57
C LEU A 42 -7.28 -4.55 -20.55
N THR A 43 -7.18 -5.85 -20.76
CA THR A 43 -8.23 -6.79 -20.38
C THR A 43 -8.39 -6.81 -18.86
N TYR A 44 -9.49 -7.41 -18.40
CA TYR A 44 -9.73 -7.58 -16.97
C TYR A 44 -8.58 -8.33 -16.27
N GLU A 45 -8.11 -9.44 -16.85
CA GLU A 45 -7.05 -10.25 -16.26
C GLU A 45 -5.70 -9.51 -16.20
N GLU A 46 -5.38 -8.73 -17.24
CA GLU A 46 -4.17 -7.90 -17.25
C GLU A 46 -4.24 -6.79 -16.21
N LEU A 47 -5.40 -6.15 -16.03
CA LEU A 47 -5.59 -5.13 -15.01
C LEU A 47 -5.44 -5.72 -13.60
N ILE A 48 -6.04 -6.88 -13.33
CA ILE A 48 -5.91 -7.57 -12.04
C ILE A 48 -4.45 -7.93 -11.77
N THR A 49 -3.77 -8.51 -12.76
CA THR A 49 -2.35 -8.86 -12.64
C THR A 49 -1.51 -7.62 -12.32
N LEU A 50 -1.75 -6.50 -13.01
CA LEU A 50 -1.06 -5.25 -12.76
C LEU A 50 -1.31 -4.72 -11.34
N VAL A 51 -2.56 -4.76 -10.87
CA VAL A 51 -2.89 -4.30 -9.50
C VAL A 51 -2.18 -5.14 -8.45
N ILE A 52 -2.11 -6.47 -8.62
CA ILE A 52 -1.37 -7.38 -7.72
C ILE A 52 0.12 -7.04 -7.71
N GLN A 53 0.71 -6.77 -8.88
CA GLN A 53 2.12 -6.37 -8.95
C GLN A 53 2.37 -5.03 -8.25
N ILE A 54 1.49 -4.06 -8.44
CA ILE A 54 1.57 -2.76 -7.77
C ILE A 54 1.42 -2.91 -6.25
N GLU A 55 0.49 -3.74 -5.79
CA GLU A 55 0.35 -4.09 -4.37
C GLU A 55 1.66 -4.65 -3.81
N GLY A 56 2.26 -5.62 -4.51
CA GLY A 56 3.56 -6.17 -4.15
C GLY A 56 4.64 -5.10 -4.03
N CYS A 57 4.74 -4.19 -5.01
CA CYS A 57 5.68 -3.06 -4.93
C CYS A 57 5.41 -2.14 -3.73
N LEU A 58 4.14 -1.82 -3.47
CA LEU A 58 3.76 -0.94 -2.36
C LEU A 58 4.06 -1.58 -1.01
N ASN A 59 3.86 -2.90 -0.87
CA ASN A 59 4.10 -3.63 0.36
C ASN A 59 5.57 -4.00 0.58
N SER A 60 6.38 -4.12 -0.47
CA SER A 60 7.82 -4.38 -0.37
C SER A 60 8.67 -3.11 -0.35
N ARG A 61 8.07 -1.92 -0.44
CA ARG A 61 8.82 -0.67 -0.44
C ARG A 61 9.58 -0.48 0.89
N PRO A 62 10.84 -0.03 0.87
CA PRO A 62 11.57 0.25 2.09
C PRO A 62 10.97 1.47 2.81
N LEU A 63 10.68 1.34 4.10
CA LEU A 63 10.34 2.43 5.01
C LEU A 63 11.58 2.96 5.74
N GLY A 64 12.58 2.11 5.93
CA GLY A 64 13.82 2.40 6.62
C GLY A 64 14.63 1.14 6.83
N TYR A 65 15.74 1.25 7.55
CA TYR A 65 16.57 0.11 7.93
C TYR A 65 16.03 -0.55 9.19
N LEU A 66 16.08 -1.87 9.23
CA LEU A 66 15.71 -2.67 10.40
C LEU A 66 16.91 -2.85 11.35
N SER A 67 18.11 -2.85 10.79
CA SER A 67 19.38 -2.97 11.50
C SER A 67 20.18 -1.67 11.41
N SER A 68 20.94 -1.37 12.46
CA SER A 68 21.95 -0.30 12.46
C SER A 68 23.32 -0.78 11.96
N ASN A 69 23.46 -2.07 11.62
CA ASN A 69 24.67 -2.63 11.04
C ASN A 69 24.69 -2.35 9.53
N GLU A 70 25.69 -1.62 9.06
CA GLU A 70 25.88 -1.29 7.64
C GLU A 70 26.14 -2.54 6.78
N GLU A 71 26.62 -3.63 7.39
CA GLU A 71 26.87 -4.91 6.70
C GLU A 71 25.62 -5.77 6.51
N ASP A 72 24.48 -5.41 7.14
CA ASP A 72 23.21 -6.13 7.04
C ASP A 72 22.05 -5.16 6.73
N PRO A 73 21.95 -4.68 5.48
CA PRO A 73 20.98 -3.64 5.09
C PRO A 73 19.59 -4.25 4.85
N ILE A 74 18.99 -4.85 5.88
CA ILE A 74 17.61 -5.33 5.82
C ILE A 74 16.67 -4.13 5.91
N ALA A 75 15.81 -3.98 4.90
CA ALA A 75 14.79 -2.94 4.88
C ALA A 75 13.56 -3.36 5.67
N LEU A 76 13.07 -2.49 6.54
CA LEU A 76 11.72 -2.57 7.09
C LEU A 76 10.72 -2.19 5.99
N THR A 77 9.72 -3.03 5.74
CA THR A 77 8.71 -2.80 4.70
C THR A 77 7.29 -2.77 5.30
N PRO A 78 6.28 -2.19 4.62
CA PRO A 78 4.89 -2.31 5.05
C PRO A 78 4.43 -3.78 5.16
N GLY A 79 4.95 -4.65 4.29
CA GLY A 79 4.66 -6.07 4.27
C GLY A 79 4.96 -6.75 5.61
N HIS A 80 6.03 -6.36 6.29
CA HIS A 80 6.38 -6.92 7.61
C HIS A 80 5.29 -6.69 8.66
N PHE A 81 4.60 -5.54 8.60
CA PHE A 81 3.47 -5.25 9.50
C PHE A 81 2.20 -6.04 9.14
N LEU A 82 2.00 -6.37 7.86
CA LEU A 82 0.83 -7.13 7.41
C LEU A 82 0.91 -8.61 7.80
N ILE A 83 2.12 -9.20 7.74
CA ILE A 83 2.33 -10.61 8.05
C ILE A 83 2.74 -10.86 9.51
N GLY A 84 3.12 -9.80 10.24
CA GLY A 84 3.54 -9.89 11.64
C GLY A 84 4.95 -10.46 11.83
N SER A 85 5.78 -10.45 10.79
CA SER A 85 7.17 -10.90 10.83
C SER A 85 8.01 -10.08 9.85
N ALA A 86 9.25 -9.79 10.24
CA ALA A 86 10.27 -9.17 9.40
C ALA A 86 11.34 -10.19 9.00
#